data_AF-A0A1Q3FLW7-F1
#
_entry.id   AF-A0A1Q3FLW7-F1
#
_cell.length_a   1.000
_cell.length_b   1.000
_cell.length_c   1.000
_cell.angle_alpha   90.00
_cell.angle_beta   90.00
_cell.angle_gamma   90.00
#
_symmetry.space_group_name_H-M   'P 1'
#
loop_
_entity.id
_entity.type
_entity.pdbx_description
1 polymer ?
#
loop_
_entity_poly.entity_id
_entity_poly.type
_entity_poly.pdbx_seq_one_letter_code
_entity_poly.pdbx_strand_id
1 'polypeptide(L)'
;GKADQQQQQQKYDLAKCQLYNEKNSFAFWVVIILLFSLALGNLCLTLTIAGVLKIYKGMENIELIQGAETVKFFGNIDFDRVLKLDGKLEGFHEEPVEISGDDGPVSISLVNRNAHPHNKIHLSKNGSILKGINHFEVKDGASGRQVFSTSRPTYNLPQGASMLHTNLINAARITSPINDTLKFQTRNRFTLKGTEGTRLEAKEILWSADQNIFLKSDNGSAVLLGANGIYVNVNSLPIVKSEHGLRAGSAQFKLCVCFPQGRIFRIAVPKAHTNAKVSCAHFSNWNDPCA
;
A
#
# COMPACT_ATOMS: atom_id res chain seq x y z
N GLY A 1 -87.08 72.73 -20.60
CA GLY A 1 -86.14 73.82 -20.92
C GLY A 1 -84.82 73.65 -20.18
N LYS A 2 -84.73 74.06 -18.91
CA LYS A 2 -83.47 74.03 -18.13
C LYS A 2 -83.24 72.76 -17.30
N ALA A 3 -84.27 71.97 -16.99
CA ALA A 3 -84.14 70.78 -16.16
C ALA A 3 -83.52 69.57 -16.90
N ASP A 4 -83.83 69.39 -18.19
CA ASP A 4 -83.31 68.26 -18.97
C ASP A 4 -81.82 68.37 -19.30
N GLN A 5 -81.32 69.59 -19.50
CA GLN A 5 -79.90 69.84 -19.78
C GLN A 5 -78.99 69.56 -18.57
N GLN A 6 -79.46 69.82 -17.34
CA GLN A 6 -78.69 69.51 -16.13
C GLN A 6 -78.63 68.01 -15.85
N GLN A 7 -79.69 67.25 -16.14
CA GLN A 7 -79.69 65.79 -16.01
C GLN A 7 -78.80 65.10 -17.05
N GLN A 8 -78.72 65.61 -18.29
CA GLN A 8 -77.80 65.10 -19.29
C GLN A 8 -76.33 65.42 -18.96
N GLN A 9 -76.03 66.61 -18.44
CA GLN A 9 -74.68 66.98 -18.02
C GLN A 9 -74.20 66.13 -16.83
N GLN A 10 -75.07 65.89 -15.83
CA GLN A 10 -74.75 65.02 -14.69
C GLN A 10 -74.52 63.56 -15.09
N LYS A 11 -75.28 63.03 -16.07
CA LYS A 11 -75.04 61.69 -16.62
C LYS A 11 -73.70 61.61 -17.35
N TYR A 12 -73.33 62.67 -18.09
CA TYR A 12 -72.07 62.71 -18.84
C TYR A 12 -70.86 62.77 -17.90
N ASP A 13 -70.93 63.57 -16.82
CA ASP A 13 -69.85 63.67 -15.84
C ASP A 13 -69.71 62.39 -14.98
N LEU A 14 -70.83 61.74 -14.62
CA LEU A 14 -70.79 60.47 -13.88
C LEU A 14 -70.19 59.33 -14.71
N ALA A 15 -70.56 59.23 -16.00
CA ALA A 15 -69.97 58.25 -16.92
C ALA A 15 -68.47 58.50 -17.15
N LYS A 16 -68.04 59.76 -17.20
CA LYS A 16 -66.63 60.14 -17.36
C LYS A 16 -65.79 59.80 -16.12
N CYS A 17 -66.36 59.96 -14.92
CA CYS A 17 -65.75 59.54 -13.65
C CYS A 17 -65.66 58.01 -13.53
N GLN A 18 -66.69 57.26 -13.96
CA GLN A 18 -66.64 55.79 -13.97
C GLN A 18 -65.57 55.24 -14.92
N LEU A 19 -65.46 55.82 -16.12
CA LEU A 19 -64.45 55.41 -17.12
C LEU A 19 -63.01 55.78 -16.70
N TYR A 20 -62.83 56.87 -15.95
CA TYR A 20 -61.52 57.29 -15.42
C TYR A 20 -61.03 56.35 -14.31
N ASN A 21 -61.96 55.84 -13.48
CA ASN A 21 -61.64 54.92 -12.39
C ASN A 21 -61.33 53.50 -12.91
N GLU A 22 -62.02 53.02 -13.96
CA GLU A 22 -61.73 51.73 -14.60
C GLU A 22 -60.35 51.67 -15.27
N LYS A 23 -59.95 52.74 -15.98
CA LYS A 23 -58.67 52.76 -16.70
C LYS A 23 -57.45 52.83 -15.78
N ASN A 24 -57.55 53.56 -14.67
CA ASN A 24 -56.48 53.62 -13.67
C ASN A 24 -56.39 52.32 -12.85
N SER A 25 -57.53 51.66 -12.60
CA SER A 25 -57.54 50.34 -11.95
C SER A 25 -56.92 49.27 -12.86
N PHE A 26 -57.22 49.27 -14.15
CA PHE A 26 -56.64 48.30 -15.10
C PHE A 26 -55.12 48.45 -15.23
N ALA A 27 -54.62 49.69 -15.34
CA ALA A 27 -53.17 49.94 -15.39
C ALA A 27 -52.45 49.45 -14.12
N PHE A 28 -53.08 49.64 -12.95
CA PHE A 28 -52.57 49.14 -11.67
C PHE A 28 -52.46 47.60 -11.64
N TRP A 29 -53.50 46.90 -12.10
CA TRP A 29 -53.48 45.42 -12.18
C TRP A 29 -52.42 44.89 -13.16
N VAL A 30 -52.23 45.55 -14.32
CA VAL A 30 -51.20 45.16 -15.29
C VAL A 30 -49.80 45.30 -14.68
N VAL A 31 -49.52 46.39 -13.96
CA VAL A 31 -48.23 46.61 -13.30
C VAL A 31 -47.99 45.57 -12.20
N ILE A 32 -49.01 45.23 -11.41
CA ILE A 32 -48.92 44.16 -10.39
C ILE A 32 -48.61 42.82 -11.03
N ILE A 33 -49.31 42.44 -12.10
CA ILE A 33 -49.08 41.17 -12.80
C ILE A 33 -47.67 41.13 -13.38
N LEU A 34 -47.20 42.26 -13.95
CA LEU A 34 -45.85 42.37 -14.47
C LEU A 34 -44.79 42.22 -13.36
N LEU A 35 -44.95 42.91 -12.23
CA LEU A 35 -44.08 42.76 -11.06
C LEU A 35 -44.09 41.33 -10.50
N PHE A 36 -45.26 40.70 -10.43
CA PHE A 36 -45.40 39.32 -9.97
C PHE A 36 -44.70 38.35 -10.92
N SER A 37 -44.82 38.55 -12.23
CA SER A 37 -44.13 37.74 -13.24
C SER A 37 -42.61 37.88 -13.16
N LEU A 38 -42.11 39.10 -12.92
CA LEU A 38 -40.69 39.38 -12.69
C LEU A 38 -40.18 38.70 -11.43
N ALA A 39 -40.94 38.76 -10.34
CA ALA A 39 -40.60 38.08 -9.09
C ALA A 39 -40.57 36.56 -9.27
N LEU A 40 -41.56 35.99 -9.98
CA LEU A 40 -41.64 34.55 -10.25
C LEU A 40 -40.50 34.09 -11.17
N GLY A 41 -40.14 34.91 -12.17
CA GLY A 41 -39.00 34.66 -13.04
C GLY A 41 -37.67 34.68 -12.28
N ASN A 42 -37.47 35.68 -11.41
CA ASN A 42 -36.30 35.74 -10.53
C ASN A 42 -36.24 34.57 -9.54
N LEU A 43 -37.38 34.13 -9.02
CA LEU A 43 -37.46 32.94 -8.17
C LEU A 43 -37.07 31.67 -8.95
N CYS A 44 -37.59 31.48 -10.16
CA CYS A 44 -37.23 30.34 -11.01
C CYS A 44 -35.74 30.35 -11.39
N LEU A 45 -35.18 31.51 -11.73
CA LEU A 45 -33.75 31.66 -12.00
C LEU A 45 -32.91 31.32 -10.77
N THR A 46 -33.31 31.79 -9.59
CA THR A 46 -32.59 31.49 -8.35
C THR A 46 -32.65 30.00 -8.02
N LEU A 47 -33.82 29.35 -8.19
CA LEU A 47 -33.98 27.91 -7.96
C LEU A 47 -33.19 27.07 -8.97
N THR A 48 -33.18 27.46 -10.25
CA THR A 48 -32.41 26.75 -11.29
C THR A 48 -30.91 26.91 -11.08
N ILE A 49 -30.43 28.11 -10.74
CA ILE A 49 -29.03 28.35 -10.37
C ILE A 49 -28.66 27.49 -9.15
N ALA A 50 -29.47 27.48 -8.09
CA ALA A 50 -29.24 26.66 -6.90
C ALA A 50 -29.24 25.15 -7.19
N GLY A 51 -30.08 24.69 -8.12
CA GLY A 51 -30.12 23.30 -8.57
C GLY A 51 -28.90 22.89 -9.40
N VAL A 52 -28.44 23.75 -10.32
CA VAL A 52 -27.28 23.50 -11.18
C VAL A 52 -25.97 23.56 -10.40
N LEU A 53 -25.85 24.48 -9.43
CA LEU A 53 -24.73 24.52 -8.48
C LEU A 53 -24.72 23.34 -7.50
N LYS A 54 -25.68 22.39 -7.62
CA LYS A 54 -25.80 21.18 -6.80
C LYS A 54 -25.77 21.45 -5.29
N ILE A 55 -26.14 22.64 -4.83
CA ILE A 55 -26.16 22.98 -3.41
C ILE A 55 -27.13 22.04 -2.67
N TYR A 56 -28.21 21.61 -3.33
CA TYR A 56 -29.18 20.68 -2.76
C TYR A 56 -28.79 19.20 -2.85
N LYS A 57 -28.14 18.75 -3.93
CA LYS A 57 -27.81 17.33 -4.14
C LYS A 57 -26.53 16.87 -3.43
N GLY A 58 -25.65 17.78 -3.04
CA GLY A 58 -24.43 17.47 -2.27
C GLY A 58 -24.60 17.56 -0.75
N MET A 59 -25.67 18.22 -0.28
CA MET A 59 -25.94 18.43 1.15
C MET A 59 -26.96 17.45 1.73
N GLU A 60 -27.59 16.61 0.91
CA GLU A 60 -28.54 15.60 1.38
C GLU A 60 -27.92 14.64 2.38
N ASN A 61 -26.58 14.49 2.33
CA ASN A 61 -25.77 13.56 3.11
C ASN A 61 -24.85 14.25 4.13
N ILE A 62 -25.11 15.53 4.42
CA ILE A 62 -24.29 16.36 5.31
C ILE A 62 -25.17 16.95 6.41
N GLU A 63 -24.90 16.59 7.66
CA GLU A 63 -25.59 17.12 8.84
C GLU A 63 -24.61 17.89 9.72
N LEU A 64 -24.93 19.13 10.09
CA LEU A 64 -24.16 19.86 11.09
C LEU A 64 -24.69 19.51 12.49
N ILE A 65 -23.85 18.87 13.30
CA ILE A 65 -24.20 18.56 14.69
C ILE A 65 -23.97 19.82 15.53
N GLN A 66 -25.05 20.54 15.80
CA GLN A 66 -25.01 21.71 16.69
C GLN A 66 -24.66 21.25 18.12
N GLY A 67 -23.58 21.79 18.68
CA GLY A 67 -23.05 21.43 20.00
C GLY A 67 -21.71 20.69 19.99
N ALA A 68 -21.38 20.01 18.89
CA ALA A 68 -20.09 19.32 18.74
C ALA A 68 -19.14 20.00 17.74
N GLU A 69 -19.58 21.06 17.04
CA GLU A 69 -18.84 21.73 15.96
C GLU A 69 -18.30 20.75 14.90
N THR A 70 -19.01 19.64 14.68
CA THR A 70 -18.62 18.60 13.73
C THR A 70 -19.61 18.51 12.58
N VAL A 71 -19.07 18.16 11.41
CA VAL A 71 -19.85 17.85 10.22
C VAL A 71 -19.96 16.34 10.14
N LYS A 72 -21.19 15.84 10.14
CA LYS A 72 -21.51 14.44 9.94
C LYS A 72 -21.79 14.19 8.47
N PHE A 73 -21.10 13.20 7.94
CA PHE A 73 -21.31 12.67 6.60
C PHE A 73 -22.09 11.36 6.73
N PHE A 74 -23.11 11.15 5.90
CA PHE A 74 -23.87 9.90 5.87
C PHE A 74 -24.02 9.36 4.46
N GLY A 75 -23.98 8.03 4.32
CA GLY A 75 -24.00 7.37 3.02
C GLY A 75 -22.73 7.57 2.20
N ASN A 76 -22.81 7.25 0.91
CA ASN A 76 -21.68 7.38 -0.02
C ASN A 76 -21.56 8.82 -0.49
N ILE A 77 -20.43 9.45 -0.18
CA ILE A 77 -20.13 10.81 -0.61
C ILE A 77 -18.83 10.80 -1.38
N ASP A 78 -18.85 11.42 -2.56
CA ASP A 78 -17.69 11.59 -3.41
C ASP A 78 -17.09 12.98 -3.19
N PHE A 79 -15.87 13.02 -2.64
CA PHE A 79 -15.09 14.23 -2.45
C PHE A 79 -13.73 14.07 -3.12
N ASP A 80 -13.43 14.92 -4.11
CA ASP A 80 -12.11 14.97 -4.75
C ASP A 80 -11.00 15.36 -3.74
N ARG A 81 -11.28 16.37 -2.89
CA ARG A 81 -10.34 16.81 -1.85
C ARG A 81 -11.07 17.28 -0.61
N VAL A 82 -10.74 16.68 0.53
CA VAL A 82 -11.21 17.10 1.85
C VAL A 82 -10.06 17.78 2.61
N LEU A 83 -10.27 19.03 3.03
CA LEU A 83 -9.35 19.75 3.90
C LEU A 83 -9.98 19.87 5.29
N LYS A 84 -9.36 19.23 6.27
CA LYS A 84 -9.79 19.31 7.67
C LYS A 84 -8.67 19.90 8.53
N LEU A 85 -8.96 21.02 9.20
CA LEU A 85 -7.96 21.78 9.95
C LEU A 85 -7.56 21.10 11.28
N ASP A 86 -8.47 20.36 11.89
CA ASP A 86 -8.20 19.63 13.14
C ASP A 86 -7.49 18.28 12.90
N GLY A 87 -7.40 17.83 11.64
CA GLY A 87 -6.77 16.57 11.24
C GLY A 87 -7.45 15.31 11.80
N LYS A 88 -8.67 15.40 12.33
CA LYS A 88 -9.35 14.29 13.01
C LYS A 88 -10.36 13.62 12.09
N LEU A 89 -10.24 12.32 11.81
CA LEU A 89 -11.26 11.58 11.06
C LEU A 89 -11.79 10.48 11.96
N GLU A 90 -13.09 10.46 12.20
CA GLU A 90 -13.75 9.54 13.15
C GLU A 90 -14.98 8.91 12.50
N GLY A 91 -15.25 7.67 12.85
CA GLY A 91 -16.48 6.95 12.51
C GLY A 91 -17.42 6.83 13.70
N PHE A 92 -18.61 6.30 13.44
CA PHE A 92 -19.55 5.96 14.50
C PHE A 92 -19.11 4.69 15.23
N HIS A 93 -19.59 4.53 16.46
CA HIS A 93 -19.35 3.30 17.22
C HIS A 93 -19.95 2.11 16.43
N GLU A 94 -19.14 1.06 16.25
CA GLU A 94 -19.49 -0.15 15.46
C GLU A 94 -19.66 0.07 13.95
N GLU A 95 -19.38 1.26 13.40
CA GLU A 95 -19.49 1.53 11.96
C GLU A 95 -18.14 1.99 11.36
N PRO A 96 -17.55 1.21 10.43
CA PRO A 96 -16.26 1.54 9.87
C PRO A 96 -16.34 2.79 8.99
N VAL A 97 -15.32 3.65 9.08
CA VAL A 97 -15.11 4.69 8.06
C VAL A 97 -14.41 4.04 6.87
N GLU A 98 -15.13 3.94 5.76
CA GLU A 98 -14.55 3.50 4.50
C GLU A 98 -14.11 4.70 3.67
N ILE A 99 -12.83 4.71 3.28
CA ILE A 99 -12.27 5.69 2.36
C ILE A 99 -11.74 4.92 1.16
N SER A 100 -12.44 5.05 0.04
CA SER A 100 -12.08 4.43 -1.23
C SER A 100 -11.65 5.49 -2.26
N GLY A 101 -10.85 5.06 -3.23
CA GLY A 101 -10.52 5.88 -4.40
C GLY A 101 -10.94 5.09 -5.64
N ASP A 102 -11.84 5.65 -6.45
CA ASP A 102 -12.28 5.05 -7.70
C ASP A 102 -11.16 5.16 -8.75
N ASP A 103 -10.47 4.04 -8.98
CA ASP A 103 -9.31 3.93 -9.87
C ASP A 103 -8.13 4.90 -9.59
N GLY A 104 -8.18 5.61 -8.46
CA GLY A 104 -7.16 6.57 -8.03
C GLY A 104 -6.52 6.20 -6.69
N PRO A 105 -5.32 6.76 -6.38
CA PRO A 105 -4.72 6.60 -5.07
C PRO A 105 -5.40 7.48 -4.03
N VAL A 106 -5.52 6.99 -2.80
CA VAL A 106 -5.94 7.79 -1.64
C VAL A 106 -4.70 8.36 -0.95
N SER A 107 -4.62 9.68 -0.83
CA SER A 107 -3.51 10.37 -0.14
C SER A 107 -4.00 11.22 1.02
N ILE A 108 -3.49 10.94 2.22
CA ILE A 108 -3.72 11.75 3.42
C ILE A 108 -2.42 12.50 3.74
N SER A 109 -2.50 13.83 3.67
CA SER A 109 -1.38 14.73 3.87
C SER A 109 -1.65 15.63 5.07
N LEU A 110 -0.68 15.72 5.98
CA LEU A 110 -0.73 16.68 7.08
C LEU A 110 0.05 17.93 6.69
N VAL A 111 -0.57 19.09 6.87
CA VAL A 111 0.09 20.39 6.67
C VAL A 111 0.74 20.78 7.99
N ASN A 112 2.07 20.91 8.00
CA ASN A 112 2.79 21.38 9.18
C ASN A 112 2.62 22.91 9.35
N ARG A 113 3.00 23.47 10.50
CA ARG A 113 3.02 24.93 10.79
C ARG A 113 3.73 25.77 9.73
N ASN A 114 4.64 25.17 8.97
CA ASN A 114 5.37 25.81 7.87
C ASN A 114 4.64 25.71 6.51
N ALA A 115 3.35 25.38 6.50
CA ALA A 115 2.47 25.25 5.33
C ALA A 115 2.87 24.22 4.25
N HIS A 116 3.92 23.43 4.48
CA HIS A 116 4.33 22.38 3.56
C HIS A 116 3.53 21.08 3.82
N PRO A 117 2.80 20.55 2.83
CA PRO A 117 2.08 19.30 2.96
C PRO A 117 3.08 18.14 2.98
N HIS A 118 3.01 17.30 4.02
CA HIS A 118 3.75 16.05 4.08
C HIS A 118 2.77 14.90 3.94
N ASN A 119 2.92 14.10 2.88
CA ASN A 119 2.15 12.87 2.69
C ASN A 119 2.49 11.89 3.82
N LYS A 120 1.50 11.60 4.66
CA LYS A 120 1.65 10.66 5.77
C LYS A 120 1.17 9.28 5.39
N ILE A 121 0.08 9.19 4.64
CA ILE A 121 -0.51 7.93 4.20
C ILE A 121 -0.77 8.06 2.70
N HIS A 122 -0.29 7.10 1.93
CA HIS A 122 -0.55 6.99 0.51
C HIS A 122 -0.92 5.55 0.19
N LEU A 123 -2.17 5.34 -0.21
CA LEU A 123 -2.72 4.03 -0.54
C LEU A 123 -2.94 3.98 -2.05
N SER A 124 -2.32 3.02 -2.73
CA SER A 124 -2.44 2.85 -4.17
C SER A 124 -2.49 1.35 -4.52
N LYS A 125 -2.93 1.03 -5.74
CA LYS A 125 -2.87 -0.34 -6.27
C LYS A 125 -1.46 -0.93 -6.27
N ASN A 126 -0.43 -0.08 -6.38
CA ASN A 126 0.98 -0.48 -6.41
C ASN A 126 1.61 -0.64 -5.02
N GLY A 127 0.88 -0.28 -3.96
CA GLY A 127 1.37 -0.38 -2.59
C GLY A 127 0.81 0.70 -1.69
N SER A 128 0.94 0.44 -0.38
CA SER A 128 0.57 1.33 0.70
C SER A 128 1.82 1.83 1.40
N ILE A 129 1.98 3.15 1.50
CA ILE A 129 3.16 3.80 2.05
C ILE A 129 2.73 4.73 3.18
N LEU A 130 3.33 4.52 4.35
CA LEU A 130 3.14 5.36 5.53
C LEU A 130 4.48 6.04 5.89
N LYS A 131 4.50 7.37 6.00
CA LYS A 131 5.73 8.17 6.22
C LYS A 131 5.60 9.11 7.40
N GLY A 132 6.67 9.21 8.20
CA GLY A 132 6.75 10.15 9.31
C GLY A 132 5.67 9.94 10.36
N ILE A 133 5.40 8.67 10.69
CA ILE A 133 4.45 8.24 11.72
C ILE A 133 5.27 7.74 12.92
N ASN A 134 5.08 8.38 14.08
CA ASN A 134 5.77 7.99 15.30
C ASN A 134 5.16 6.72 15.91
N HIS A 135 3.85 6.56 15.78
CA HIS A 135 3.10 5.43 16.30
C HIS A 135 1.99 5.06 15.31
N PHE A 136 2.03 3.83 14.81
CA PHE A 136 0.98 3.23 14.00
C PHE A 136 0.53 1.97 14.70
N GLU A 137 -0.78 1.80 14.82
CA GLU A 137 -1.41 0.67 15.46
C GLU A 137 -2.62 0.24 14.63
N VAL A 138 -2.73 -1.06 14.38
CA VAL A 138 -3.92 -1.68 13.79
C VAL A 138 -4.55 -2.54 14.87
N LYS A 139 -5.83 -2.32 15.13
CA LYS A 139 -6.64 -3.11 16.06
C LYS A 139 -7.68 -3.91 15.29
N ASP A 140 -7.98 -5.08 15.79
CA ASP A 140 -9.10 -5.89 15.33
C ASP A 140 -10.41 -5.19 15.71
N GLY A 141 -11.31 -5.03 14.73
CA GLY A 141 -12.54 -4.26 14.92
C GLY A 141 -13.51 -4.87 15.94
N ALA A 142 -13.62 -6.20 15.98
CA ALA A 142 -14.56 -6.89 16.86
C ALA A 142 -14.03 -7.06 18.30
N SER A 143 -12.73 -7.35 18.46
CA SER A 143 -12.14 -7.61 19.77
C SER A 143 -11.40 -6.41 20.37
N GLY A 144 -11.18 -5.35 19.60
CA GLY A 144 -10.35 -4.21 19.98
C GLY A 144 -8.86 -4.55 20.19
N ARG A 145 -8.45 -5.80 19.91
CA ARG A 145 -7.11 -6.31 20.18
C ARG A 145 -6.13 -5.75 19.15
N GLN A 146 -4.99 -5.26 19.62
CA GLN A 146 -3.89 -4.85 18.74
C GLN A 146 -3.42 -6.03 17.87
N VAL A 147 -3.53 -5.88 16.56
CA VAL A 147 -3.05 -6.84 15.53
C VAL A 147 -1.66 -6.45 15.05
N PHE A 148 -1.38 -5.16 14.93
CA PHE A 148 -0.08 -4.64 14.51
C PHE A 148 0.26 -3.36 15.26
N SER A 149 1.53 -3.13 15.60
CA SER A 149 1.98 -1.82 16.04
C SER A 149 3.44 -1.58 15.69
N THR A 150 3.77 -0.33 15.37
CA THR A 150 5.16 0.11 15.22
C THR A 150 5.87 0.34 16.55
N SER A 151 5.13 0.39 17.67
CA SER A 151 5.73 0.56 19.00
C SER A 151 6.47 -0.69 19.49
N ARG A 152 6.11 -1.86 18.96
CA ARG A 152 6.77 -3.14 19.21
C ARG A 152 7.18 -3.72 17.85
N PRO A 153 8.44 -3.60 17.42
CA PRO A 153 8.90 -4.01 16.09
C PRO A 153 9.02 -5.53 15.94
N THR A 154 8.15 -6.28 16.62
CA THR A 154 8.04 -7.73 16.53
C THR A 154 6.78 -8.04 15.74
N TYR A 155 6.95 -8.44 14.49
CA TYR A 155 5.86 -8.95 13.67
C TYR A 155 5.77 -10.47 13.86
N ASN A 156 4.65 -10.94 14.40
CA ASN A 156 4.32 -12.36 14.45
C ASN A 156 3.28 -12.66 13.37
N LEU A 157 3.43 -13.80 12.69
CA LEU A 157 2.41 -14.27 11.77
C LEU A 157 1.07 -14.46 12.51
N PRO A 158 -0.05 -13.98 11.97
CA PRO A 158 -1.36 -14.15 12.61
C PRO A 158 -1.73 -15.65 12.67
N GLN A 159 -2.59 -16.01 13.64
CA GLN A 159 -3.08 -17.38 13.75
C GLN A 159 -3.75 -17.83 12.43
N GLY A 160 -3.34 -19.01 11.94
CA GLY A 160 -3.77 -19.55 10.65
C GLY A 160 -2.85 -19.22 9.47
N ALA A 161 -1.97 -18.21 9.58
CA ALA A 161 -0.98 -17.92 8.56
C ALA A 161 0.33 -18.69 8.82
N SER A 162 0.67 -19.62 7.93
CA SER A 162 1.88 -20.44 8.01
C SER A 162 3.02 -19.96 7.09
N MET A 163 2.72 -19.06 6.14
CA MET A 163 3.67 -18.62 5.12
C MET A 163 3.61 -17.11 4.91
N LEU A 164 4.78 -16.47 4.90
CA LEU A 164 4.95 -15.08 4.50
C LEU A 164 5.49 -15.04 3.06
N HIS A 165 4.69 -14.54 2.11
CA HIS A 165 5.13 -14.34 0.74
C HIS A 165 5.55 -12.88 0.53
N THR A 166 6.83 -12.65 0.21
CA THR A 166 7.38 -11.31 -0.01
C THR A 166 8.67 -11.37 -0.83
N ASN A 167 8.95 -10.29 -1.55
CA ASN A 167 10.18 -10.14 -2.34
C ASN A 167 11.36 -9.59 -1.52
N LEU A 168 11.08 -8.88 -0.42
CA LEU A 168 12.10 -8.25 0.43
C LEU A 168 11.64 -8.25 1.89
N ILE A 169 12.51 -8.72 2.77
CA ILE A 169 12.35 -8.62 4.22
C ILE A 169 13.52 -7.81 4.75
N ASN A 170 13.23 -6.70 5.40
CA ASN A 170 14.22 -5.92 6.14
C ASN A 170 13.90 -6.05 7.63
N ALA A 171 14.68 -6.86 8.34
CA ALA A 171 14.50 -7.13 9.76
C ALA A 171 15.86 -7.33 10.41
N ALA A 172 16.00 -6.88 11.67
CA ALA A 172 17.19 -7.12 12.47
C ALA A 172 17.33 -8.59 12.87
N ARG A 173 16.21 -9.30 13.03
CA ARG A 173 16.17 -10.71 13.45
C ARG A 173 14.98 -11.43 12.83
N ILE A 174 15.22 -12.63 12.33
CA ILE A 174 14.21 -13.56 11.83
C ILE A 174 14.39 -14.88 12.58
N THR A 175 13.34 -15.38 13.21
CA THR A 175 13.40 -16.61 14.02
C THR A 175 12.12 -17.42 13.87
N SER A 176 12.24 -18.75 13.87
CA SER A 176 11.09 -19.63 14.08
C SER A 176 10.74 -19.75 15.58
N PRO A 177 9.53 -20.22 15.89
CA PRO A 177 9.22 -20.76 17.21
C PRO A 177 10.18 -21.89 17.63
N ILE A 178 10.34 -22.10 18.94
CA ILE A 178 11.33 -23.04 19.52
C ILE A 178 11.19 -24.47 18.97
N ASN A 179 9.96 -24.92 18.74
CA ASN A 179 9.66 -26.29 18.31
C ASN A 179 9.35 -26.37 16.81
N ASP A 180 9.72 -25.35 16.03
CA ASP A 180 9.33 -25.25 14.63
C ASP A 180 10.50 -24.88 13.71
N THR A 181 10.37 -25.25 12.44
CA THR A 181 11.43 -25.09 11.45
C THR A 181 11.25 -23.80 10.66
N LEU A 182 12.27 -22.94 10.67
CA LEU A 182 12.31 -21.78 9.78
C LEU A 182 12.67 -22.21 8.35
N LYS A 183 11.73 -22.06 7.41
CA LYS A 183 11.95 -22.41 6.00
C LYS A 183 11.99 -21.15 5.13
N PHE A 184 13.07 -20.98 4.40
CA PHE A 184 13.19 -20.00 3.33
C PHE A 184 13.09 -20.71 1.98
N GLN A 185 12.09 -20.35 1.18
CA GLN A 185 11.89 -20.92 -0.16
C GLN A 185 11.76 -19.79 -1.19
N THR A 186 12.53 -19.90 -2.26
CA THR A 186 12.51 -18.97 -3.41
C THR A 186 12.52 -19.79 -4.69
N ARG A 187 11.99 -19.21 -5.79
CA ARG A 187 12.05 -19.85 -7.11
C ARG A 187 13.33 -19.51 -7.88
N ASN A 188 13.92 -18.33 -7.63
CA ASN A 188 15.00 -17.81 -8.47
C ASN A 188 16.29 -17.60 -7.68
N ARG A 189 16.28 -16.65 -6.74
CA ARG A 189 17.47 -16.25 -5.99
C ARG A 189 17.09 -15.91 -4.56
N PHE A 190 17.87 -16.44 -3.62
CA PHE A 190 17.84 -16.05 -2.21
C PHE A 190 19.13 -15.30 -1.91
N THR A 191 19.03 -14.16 -1.23
CA THR A 191 20.20 -13.34 -0.89
C THR A 191 20.02 -12.81 0.51
N LEU A 192 20.93 -13.18 1.39
CA LEU A 192 21.02 -12.68 2.76
C LEU A 192 22.17 -11.67 2.82
N LYS A 193 21.88 -10.42 3.18
CA LYS A 193 22.89 -9.36 3.32
C LYS A 193 22.67 -8.63 4.65
N GLY A 194 23.74 -8.47 5.40
CA GLY A 194 23.77 -7.64 6.62
C GLY A 194 24.80 -6.54 6.48
N THR A 195 24.51 -5.35 7.00
CA THR A 195 25.43 -4.20 6.99
C THR A 195 26.61 -4.41 7.94
N GLU A 196 26.38 -5.10 9.05
CA GLU A 196 27.38 -5.41 10.09
C GLU A 196 27.79 -6.90 10.09
N GLY A 197 27.45 -7.61 9.02
CA GLY A 197 27.58 -9.06 8.91
C GLY A 197 26.28 -9.81 9.17
N THR A 198 26.35 -11.13 9.06
CA THR A 198 25.20 -12.04 9.20
C THR A 198 25.56 -13.19 10.13
N ARG A 199 24.74 -13.43 11.15
CA ARG A 199 24.86 -14.59 12.04
C ARG A 199 23.66 -15.51 11.82
N LEU A 200 23.94 -16.77 11.48
CA LEU A 200 22.93 -17.82 11.36
C LEU A 200 23.21 -18.87 12.44
N GLU A 201 22.19 -19.20 13.23
CA GLU A 201 22.30 -20.16 14.33
C GLU A 201 21.06 -21.05 14.35
N ALA A 202 21.28 -22.35 14.28
CA ALA A 202 20.24 -23.36 14.36
C ALA A 202 20.82 -24.69 14.84
N LYS A 203 19.97 -25.61 15.31
CA LYS A 203 20.37 -26.99 15.61
C LYS A 203 20.93 -27.70 14.38
N GLU A 204 20.31 -27.45 13.23
CA GLU A 204 20.71 -27.97 11.92
C GLU A 204 20.44 -26.90 10.87
N ILE A 205 21.38 -26.70 9.95
CA ILE A 205 21.26 -25.78 8.81
C ILE A 205 21.38 -26.60 7.54
N LEU A 206 20.31 -26.66 6.75
CA LEU A 206 20.29 -27.31 5.45
C LEU A 206 20.17 -26.24 4.36
N TRP A 207 21.19 -26.14 3.51
CA TRP A 207 21.15 -25.33 2.29
C TRP A 207 21.06 -26.25 1.08
N SER A 208 20.06 -26.00 0.23
CA SER A 208 19.87 -26.71 -1.03
C SER A 208 19.58 -25.69 -2.12
N ALA A 209 20.27 -25.81 -3.24
CA ALA A 209 20.08 -25.00 -4.43
C ALA A 209 20.30 -25.87 -5.66
N ASP A 210 19.53 -25.63 -6.73
CA ASP A 210 19.64 -26.41 -7.98
C ASP A 210 20.97 -26.18 -8.71
N GLN A 211 21.60 -25.02 -8.48
CA GLN A 211 22.85 -24.62 -9.14
C GLN A 211 23.98 -24.44 -8.12
N ASN A 212 24.12 -23.23 -7.57
CA ASN A 212 25.28 -22.83 -6.80
C ASN A 212 24.88 -22.20 -5.47
N ILE A 213 25.64 -22.50 -4.43
CA ILE A 213 25.59 -21.81 -3.14
C ILE A 213 26.87 -21.00 -2.99
N PHE A 214 26.74 -19.67 -2.88
CA PHE A 214 27.88 -18.77 -2.75
C PHE A 214 27.94 -18.22 -1.32
N LEU A 215 29.08 -18.42 -0.67
CA LEU A 215 29.41 -17.80 0.62
C LEU A 215 30.57 -16.84 0.38
N LYS A 216 30.29 -15.54 0.49
CA LYS A 216 31.27 -14.47 0.27
C LYS A 216 31.30 -13.54 1.46
N SER A 217 32.51 -13.19 1.89
CA SER A 217 32.77 -12.12 2.85
C SER A 217 33.68 -11.10 2.17
N ASP A 218 33.23 -9.85 2.06
CA ASP A 218 34.01 -8.78 1.41
C ASP A 218 35.14 -8.27 2.33
N ASN A 219 34.83 -8.01 3.60
CA ASN A 219 35.74 -7.42 4.59
C ASN A 219 35.77 -8.22 5.90
N GLY A 220 36.02 -9.53 5.84
CA GLY A 220 36.03 -10.38 7.02
C GLY A 220 36.19 -11.86 6.66
N SER A 221 35.93 -12.75 7.61
CA SER A 221 35.95 -14.19 7.40
C SER A 221 34.55 -14.79 7.31
N ALA A 222 34.39 -15.80 6.46
CA ALA A 222 33.24 -16.70 6.52
C ALA A 222 33.61 -17.88 7.44
N VAL A 223 32.91 -18.01 8.56
CA VAL A 223 33.17 -19.07 9.55
C VAL A 223 31.95 -19.97 9.63
N LEU A 224 32.16 -21.25 9.33
CA LEU A 224 31.17 -22.30 9.51
C LEU A 224 31.58 -23.11 10.75
N LEU A 225 30.70 -23.16 11.75
CA LEU A 225 30.91 -23.92 12.99
C LEU A 225 29.73 -24.86 13.19
N GLY A 226 29.99 -26.16 13.08
CA GLY A 226 29.01 -27.21 13.38
C GLY A 226 29.50 -28.04 14.56
N ALA A 227 28.68 -28.18 15.61
CA ALA A 227 29.04 -29.00 16.77
C ALA A 227 29.33 -30.47 16.38
N ASN A 228 28.55 -30.99 15.43
CA ASN A 228 28.70 -32.34 14.88
C ASN A 228 29.49 -32.35 13.55
N GLY A 229 30.21 -31.27 13.23
CA GLY A 229 30.91 -31.10 11.96
C GLY A 229 30.06 -30.49 10.85
N ILE A 230 30.70 -30.27 9.69
CA ILE A 230 30.10 -29.73 8.48
C ILE A 230 30.08 -30.85 7.45
N TYR A 231 28.90 -31.16 6.92
CA TYR A 231 28.71 -32.22 5.94
C TYR A 231 28.48 -31.60 4.57
N VAL A 232 29.26 -32.04 3.58
CA VAL A 232 29.07 -31.68 2.17
C VAL A 232 28.69 -32.94 1.42
N ASN A 233 27.59 -32.90 0.66
CA ASN A 233 27.19 -34.04 -0.14
C ASN A 233 28.21 -34.27 -1.26
N VAL A 234 28.99 -35.33 -1.13
CA VAL A 234 30.08 -35.67 -2.06
C VAL A 234 29.55 -36.10 -3.43
N ASN A 235 28.32 -36.60 -3.51
CA ASN A 235 27.74 -37.04 -4.78
C ASN A 235 27.45 -35.87 -5.73
N SER A 236 27.16 -34.69 -5.18
CA SER A 236 26.99 -33.44 -5.93
C SER A 236 28.30 -32.73 -6.28
N LEU A 237 29.46 -33.21 -5.80
CA LEU A 237 30.76 -32.62 -6.15
C LEU A 237 31.26 -33.13 -7.51
N PRO A 238 31.83 -32.25 -8.36
CA PRO A 238 32.37 -32.65 -9.66
C PRO A 238 33.55 -33.61 -9.49
N ILE A 239 33.54 -34.72 -10.25
CA ILE A 239 34.67 -35.65 -10.35
C ILE A 239 35.57 -35.17 -11.48
N VAL A 240 36.79 -34.78 -11.14
CA VAL A 240 37.81 -34.39 -12.11
C VAL A 240 38.63 -35.63 -12.46
N LYS A 241 38.81 -35.86 -13.77
CA LYS A 241 39.68 -36.92 -14.26
C LYS A 241 41.13 -36.48 -14.07
N SER A 242 41.91 -37.27 -13.34
CA SER A 242 43.36 -37.11 -13.32
C SER A 242 43.91 -37.33 -14.73
N GLU A 243 45.02 -36.67 -15.06
CA GLU A 243 45.74 -36.80 -16.34
C GLU A 243 46.03 -38.27 -16.72
N HIS A 244 46.16 -39.16 -15.74
CA HIS A 244 46.40 -40.60 -15.93
C HIS A 244 45.13 -41.45 -16.18
N GLY A 245 43.98 -40.81 -16.42
CA GLY A 245 42.70 -41.45 -16.72
C GLY A 245 42.02 -42.11 -15.53
N LEU A 246 40.68 -42.24 -15.58
CA LEU A 246 39.94 -43.09 -14.64
C LEU A 246 40.17 -44.55 -15.05
N ARG A 247 41.05 -45.26 -14.34
CA ARG A 247 41.04 -46.73 -14.39
C ARG A 247 39.84 -47.21 -13.59
N ALA A 248 38.93 -47.92 -14.26
CA ALA A 248 37.70 -48.46 -13.69
C ALA A 248 38.01 -49.16 -12.35
N GLY A 249 37.43 -48.67 -11.25
CA GLY A 249 37.50 -49.31 -9.94
C GLY A 249 38.06 -48.49 -8.77
N SER A 250 38.35 -47.19 -8.92
CA SER A 250 38.74 -46.32 -7.79
C SER A 250 37.63 -46.22 -6.73
N ALA A 251 37.91 -46.73 -5.51
CA ALA A 251 36.98 -46.69 -4.37
C ALA A 251 37.26 -45.52 -3.41
N GLN A 252 38.29 -44.73 -3.69
CA GLN A 252 38.75 -43.65 -2.83
C GLN A 252 38.85 -42.36 -3.64
N PHE A 253 38.45 -41.25 -3.03
CA PHE A 253 38.51 -39.92 -3.61
C PHE A 253 39.30 -39.00 -2.69
N LYS A 254 40.11 -38.10 -3.26
CA LYS A 254 40.69 -36.96 -2.55
C LYS A 254 39.84 -35.73 -2.78
N LEU A 255 39.59 -34.98 -1.71
CA LEU A 255 38.94 -33.67 -1.76
C LEU A 255 40.01 -32.59 -1.98
N CYS A 256 39.80 -31.75 -3.00
CA CYS A 256 40.72 -30.71 -3.40
C CYS A 256 40.02 -29.35 -3.37
N VAL A 257 40.78 -28.29 -3.08
CA VAL A 257 40.29 -26.91 -3.02
C VAL A 257 41.12 -26.04 -3.96
N CYS A 258 40.46 -25.30 -4.84
CA CYS A 258 41.09 -24.33 -5.73
C CYS A 258 41.50 -23.10 -4.94
N PHE A 259 42.79 -22.80 -4.89
CA PHE A 259 43.29 -21.54 -4.35
C PHE A 259 43.44 -20.51 -5.49
N PRO A 260 43.05 -19.23 -5.33
CA PRO A 260 42.43 -18.62 -4.14
C PRO A 260 40.88 -18.71 -4.12
N GLN A 261 40.25 -19.28 -5.15
CA GLN A 261 38.82 -19.18 -5.40
C GLN A 261 37.92 -19.93 -4.37
N GLY A 262 38.45 -20.91 -3.66
CA GLY A 262 37.73 -21.71 -2.67
C GLY A 262 36.79 -22.78 -3.24
N ARG A 263 36.80 -23.03 -4.56
CA ARG A 263 35.98 -24.08 -5.19
C ARG A 263 36.46 -25.46 -4.77
N ILE A 264 35.52 -26.38 -4.47
CA ILE A 264 35.81 -27.72 -3.97
C ILE A 264 35.50 -28.76 -5.06
N PHE A 265 36.40 -29.71 -5.28
CA PHE A 265 36.23 -30.79 -6.25
C PHE A 265 36.84 -32.11 -5.75
N ARG A 266 36.50 -33.24 -6.41
CA ARG A 266 37.04 -34.56 -6.05
C ARG A 266 37.85 -35.18 -7.19
N ILE A 267 38.99 -35.78 -6.84
CA ILE A 267 39.82 -36.59 -7.76
C ILE A 267 39.78 -38.06 -7.33
N ALA A 268 39.59 -38.96 -8.29
CA ALA A 268 39.63 -40.40 -8.07
C ALA A 268 41.07 -40.90 -7.82
N VAL A 269 41.26 -41.73 -6.79
CA VAL A 269 42.55 -42.37 -6.48
C VAL A 269 42.58 -43.78 -7.07
N PRO A 270 43.52 -44.10 -7.99
CA PRO A 270 43.63 -45.43 -8.59
C PRO A 270 44.02 -46.49 -7.54
N LYS A 271 43.33 -47.65 -7.54
CA LYS A 271 43.62 -48.77 -6.62
C LYS A 271 44.98 -49.44 -6.84
N ALA A 272 45.55 -49.34 -8.04
CA ALA A 272 46.75 -50.09 -8.43
C ALA A 272 48.06 -49.55 -7.82
N HIS A 273 48.05 -48.36 -7.21
CA HIS A 273 49.25 -47.74 -6.66
C HIS A 273 48.96 -47.16 -5.28
N THR A 274 48.98 -48.01 -4.25
CA THR A 274 48.79 -47.65 -2.84
C THR A 274 49.78 -46.57 -2.35
N ASN A 275 50.86 -46.32 -3.09
CA ASN A 275 51.89 -45.30 -2.82
C ASN A 275 51.94 -44.14 -3.83
N ALA A 276 51.04 -44.08 -4.82
CA ALA A 276 51.01 -42.95 -5.76
C ALA A 276 50.41 -41.72 -5.05
N LYS A 277 51.24 -40.70 -4.83
CA LYS A 277 50.82 -39.39 -4.35
C LYS A 277 50.01 -38.69 -5.44
N VAL A 278 48.71 -39.00 -5.54
CA VAL A 278 47.78 -38.24 -6.40
C VAL A 278 47.68 -36.83 -5.84
N SER A 279 48.19 -35.85 -6.60
CA SER A 279 48.18 -34.43 -6.25
C SER A 279 46.94 -33.74 -6.80
N CYS A 280 46.42 -32.77 -6.07
CA CYS A 280 45.32 -31.91 -6.52
C CYS A 280 45.72 -30.95 -7.66
N ALA A 281 47.00 -30.88 -8.01
CA ALA A 281 47.54 -29.99 -9.04
C ALA A 281 47.60 -30.63 -10.45
N HIS A 282 47.41 -31.94 -10.57
CA HIS A 282 47.55 -32.66 -11.86
C HIS A 282 46.20 -33.15 -12.37
N PHE A 283 45.50 -32.27 -13.07
CA PHE A 283 44.24 -32.54 -13.77
C PHE A 283 44.37 -32.23 -15.27
N SER A 284 43.50 -32.84 -16.08
CA SER A 284 43.47 -32.60 -17.52
C SER A 284 43.22 -31.11 -17.85
N ASN A 285 44.02 -30.53 -18.75
CA ASN A 285 43.87 -29.16 -19.25
C ASN A 285 42.49 -28.86 -19.87
N TRP A 286 41.72 -29.89 -20.22
CA TRP A 286 40.41 -29.74 -20.85
C TRP A 286 39.27 -29.49 -19.83
N ASN A 287 39.47 -29.84 -18.55
CA ASN A 287 38.49 -29.68 -17.48
C ASN A 287 39.19 -29.13 -16.24
N ASP A 288 39.56 -27.85 -16.26
CA ASP A 288 40.12 -27.16 -15.11
C ASP A 288 39.01 -26.85 -14.08
N PRO A 289 39.02 -27.50 -12.89
CA PRO A 289 38.05 -27.21 -11.83
C PRO A 289 38.23 -25.83 -11.19
N CYS A 290 39.39 -25.19 -11.44
CA CYS A 290 39.83 -23.94 -10.86
C CYS A 290 39.82 -22.77 -11.85
N ALA A 291 39.33 -22.95 -13.08
CA ALA A 291 39.16 -21.89 -14.07
C ALA A 291 37.91 -21.03 -13.81
#